data_AF-A0A7G7Z589-F1
#
_entry.id   AF-A0A7G7Z589-F1
#
_cell.length_a   1.000
_cell.length_b   1.000
_cell.length_c   1.000
_cell.angle_alpha   90.00
_cell.angle_beta   90.00
_cell.angle_gamma   90.00
#
_symmetry.space_group_name_H-M   'P 1'
#
loop_
_entity.id
_entity.type
_entity.pdbx_description
1 polymer ?
#
loop_
_entity_poly.entity_id
_entity_poly.type
_entity_poly.pdbx_seq_one_letter_code
_entity_poly.pdbx_strand_id
1 'polypeptide(L)'
;MVFTLEPYDSTTYRRKARMITFIMVGQLLIFGLLFAMLLTATFGQSLWLNVLGGILGLLATSAMFAALRDRPWMQEVGYVWQLKQHLSRINGHLPALRQAMQEDNRTALDVLAFYHQGLAQLAEFNGRTPSDDGERQRVIERREALALPVQVEQFDTQDLHAFKRG
;
A
#
# COMPACT_ATOMS: atom_id res chain seq x y z
N MET A 1 -12.02 2.08 12.41
CA MET A 1 -10.59 2.22 12.75
C MET A 1 -10.11 3.45 12.00
N VAL A 2 -9.60 4.42 12.74
CA VAL A 2 -9.13 5.70 12.19
C VAL A 2 -7.70 5.52 11.68
N PHE A 3 -7.46 5.91 10.43
CA PHE A 3 -6.14 5.99 9.82
C PHE A 3 -5.77 7.45 9.65
N THR A 4 -4.54 7.82 10.00
CA THR A 4 -4.02 9.19 9.87
C THR A 4 -2.88 9.22 8.86
N LEU A 5 -2.85 10.22 7.99
CA LEU A 5 -1.72 10.45 7.09
C LEU A 5 -0.53 10.96 7.91
N GLU A 6 0.52 10.14 8.03
CA GLU A 6 1.75 10.50 8.74
C GLU A 6 2.77 11.11 7.76
N PRO A 7 3.44 12.22 8.10
CA PRO A 7 4.40 12.90 7.23
C PRO A 7 5.75 12.17 7.20
N TYR A 8 5.79 10.95 6.66
CA TYR A 8 7.05 10.23 6.45
C TYR A 8 7.86 10.80 5.29
N ASP A 9 9.18 10.83 5.47
CA ASP A 9 10.13 11.17 4.41
C ASP A 9 10.18 10.08 3.32
N SER A 10 9.77 10.48 2.12
CA SER A 10 9.73 9.61 0.94
C SER A 10 11.12 9.11 0.49
N THR A 11 12.18 9.85 0.79
CA THR A 11 13.54 9.47 0.40
C THR A 11 14.09 8.33 1.26
N THR A 12 13.85 8.39 2.57
CA THR A 12 14.17 7.32 3.53
C THR A 12 13.40 6.04 3.21
N TYR A 13 12.08 6.15 2.94
CA TYR A 13 11.26 5.01 2.51
C TYR A 13 11.83 4.35 1.24
N ARG A 14 12.13 5.12 0.19
CA ARG A 14 12.64 4.57 -1.07
C ARG A 14 14.00 3.90 -0.94
N ARG A 15 14.85 4.37 -0.02
CA ARG A 15 16.14 3.74 0.27
C ARG A 15 15.94 2.41 0.99
N LYS A 16 15.12 2.39 2.04
CA LYS A 16 14.81 1.16 2.78
C LYS A 16 14.09 0.15 1.88
N ALA A 17 13.04 0.53 1.18
CA ALA A 17 12.28 -0.35 0.29
C ALA A 17 13.18 -1.04 -0.76
N ARG A 18 14.08 -0.30 -1.41
CA ARG A 18 15.03 -0.89 -2.37
C ARG A 18 15.99 -1.87 -1.69
N MET A 19 16.59 -1.48 -0.57
CA MET A 19 17.50 -2.34 0.18
C MET A 19 16.81 -3.65 0.60
N ILE A 20 15.56 -3.58 1.06
CA ILE A 20 14.75 -4.74 1.46
C ILE A 20 14.50 -5.64 0.26
N THR A 21 14.09 -5.07 -0.88
CA THR A 21 13.90 -5.84 -2.11
C THR A 21 15.19 -6.55 -2.53
N PHE A 22 16.34 -5.88 -2.49
CA PHE A 22 17.62 -6.51 -2.83
C PHE A 22 18.00 -7.65 -1.87
N ILE A 23 17.83 -7.44 -0.56
CA ILE A 23 18.07 -8.49 0.45
C ILE A 23 17.14 -9.68 0.21
N MET A 24 15.87 -9.42 -0.05
CA MET A 24 14.85 -10.44 -0.21
C MET A 24 15.06 -11.25 -1.50
N VAL A 25 15.42 -10.60 -2.61
CA VAL A 25 15.80 -11.27 -3.86
C VAL A 25 17.09 -12.08 -3.67
N GLY A 26 18.11 -11.50 -3.03
CA GLY A 26 19.35 -12.22 -2.74
C GLY A 26 19.13 -13.46 -1.88
N GLN A 27 18.33 -13.33 -0.82
CA GLN A 27 17.98 -14.45 0.07
C GLN A 27 17.17 -15.52 -0.66
N LEU A 28 16.22 -15.13 -1.51
CA LEU A 28 15.42 -16.06 -2.31
C LEU A 28 16.33 -16.90 -3.24
N LEU A 29 17.29 -16.25 -3.91
CA LEU A 29 18.25 -16.95 -4.77
C LEU A 29 19.11 -17.91 -3.97
N ILE A 30 19.64 -17.46 -2.82
CA ILE A 30 20.48 -18.30 -1.94
C ILE A 30 19.69 -19.51 -1.44
N PHE A 31 18.49 -19.32 -0.89
CA PHE A 31 17.67 -20.43 -0.40
C PHE A 31 17.20 -21.34 -1.53
N GLY A 32 16.76 -20.78 -2.67
CA GLY A 32 16.34 -21.56 -3.82
C GLY A 32 17.45 -22.48 -4.33
N LEU A 33 18.68 -21.95 -4.46
CA LEU A 33 19.85 -22.72 -4.86
C LEU A 33 20.25 -23.74 -3.80
N LEU A 34 20.24 -23.36 -2.52
CA LEU A 34 20.61 -24.24 -1.41
C LEU A 34 19.66 -25.44 -1.30
N PHE A 35 18.35 -25.22 -1.38
CA PHE A 35 17.37 -26.31 -1.36
C PHE A 35 17.43 -27.17 -2.63
N ALA A 36 17.62 -26.56 -3.80
CA ALA A 36 17.80 -27.31 -5.04
C ALA A 36 19.06 -28.20 -4.98
N MET A 37 20.18 -27.67 -4.48
CA MET A 37 21.43 -28.41 -4.29
C MET A 37 21.26 -29.57 -3.31
N LEU A 38 20.62 -29.34 -2.15
CA LEU A 38 20.35 -30.41 -1.18
C LEU A 38 19.47 -31.52 -1.77
N LEU A 39 18.37 -31.16 -2.43
CA LEU A 39 17.45 -32.14 -3.04
C LEU A 39 18.12 -32.95 -4.14
N THR A 40 18.90 -32.30 -5.00
CA THR A 40 19.60 -32.98 -6.10
C THR A 40 20.77 -33.83 -5.63
N ALA A 41 21.43 -33.45 -4.53
CA ALA A 41 22.46 -34.27 -3.90
C ALA A 41 21.89 -35.53 -3.25
N THR A 42 20.70 -35.48 -2.66
CA THR A 42 20.10 -36.62 -1.97
C THR A 42 19.28 -37.54 -2.89
N PHE A 43 18.59 -36.97 -3.88
CA PHE A 43 17.66 -37.72 -4.75
C PHE A 43 18.10 -37.82 -6.22
N GLY A 44 19.25 -37.24 -6.57
CA GLY A 44 19.77 -37.21 -7.93
C GLY A 44 19.29 -36.01 -8.76
N GLN A 45 19.86 -35.83 -9.94
CA GLN A 45 19.59 -34.65 -10.77
C GLN A 45 18.23 -34.77 -11.47
N SER A 46 17.32 -33.84 -11.19
CA SER A 46 16.00 -33.77 -11.83
C SER A 46 15.54 -32.32 -11.96
N LEU A 47 14.92 -31.97 -13.09
CA LEU A 47 14.34 -30.64 -13.31
C LEU A 47 13.27 -30.32 -12.25
N TRP A 48 12.46 -31.32 -11.86
CA TRP A 48 11.42 -31.15 -10.84
C TRP A 48 11.99 -30.82 -9.46
N LEU A 49 13.15 -31.38 -9.09
CA LEU A 49 13.78 -31.10 -7.80
C LEU A 49 14.38 -29.69 -7.73
N ASN A 50 14.85 -29.16 -8.87
CA ASN A 50 15.28 -27.77 -8.96
C ASN A 50 14.10 -26.80 -8.77
N VAL A 51 12.96 -27.08 -9.42
CA VAL A 51 11.72 -26.31 -9.24
C VAL A 51 11.25 -26.40 -7.79
N LEU A 52 11.26 -27.59 -7.19
CA LEU A 52 10.88 -27.79 -5.79
C LEU A 52 11.80 -27.02 -4.83
N GLY A 53 13.11 -26.98 -5.10
CA GLY A 53 14.07 -26.17 -4.35
C GLY A 53 13.73 -24.67 -4.41
N GLY A 54 13.37 -24.17 -5.59
CA GLY A 54 12.87 -22.79 -5.74
C GLY A 54 11.59 -22.52 -4.93
N ILE A 55 10.63 -23.44 -4.94
CA ILE A 55 9.38 -23.32 -4.15
C ILE A 55 9.68 -23.31 -2.65
N LEU A 56 10.54 -24.21 -2.17
CA LEU A 56 10.96 -24.24 -0.77
C LEU A 56 11.72 -22.96 -0.38
N GLY A 57 12.57 -22.45 -1.26
CA GLY A 57 13.26 -21.17 -1.08
C GLY A 57 12.30 -19.99 -0.96
N LEU A 58 11.23 -19.99 -1.77
CA LEU A 58 10.16 -19.00 -1.68
C LEU A 58 9.41 -19.08 -0.36
N LEU A 59 9.04 -20.28 0.09
CA LEU A 59 8.37 -20.49 1.36
C LEU A 59 9.23 -20.04 2.55
N ALA A 60 10.51 -20.42 2.56
CA ALA A 60 11.45 -20.01 3.60
C ALA A 60 11.66 -18.49 3.63
N THR A 61 11.82 -17.87 2.46
CA THR A 61 11.96 -16.40 2.34
C THR A 61 10.70 -15.69 2.82
N SER A 62 9.52 -16.20 2.47
CA SER A 62 8.22 -15.65 2.89
C SER A 62 8.03 -15.74 4.41
N ALA A 63 8.35 -16.89 5.01
CA ALA A 63 8.26 -17.07 6.46
C ALA A 63 9.21 -16.13 7.21
N MET A 64 10.45 -15.99 6.74
CA MET A 64 11.42 -15.04 7.29
C MET A 64 10.92 -13.59 7.18
N PHE A 65 10.38 -13.22 6.02
CA PHE A 65 9.80 -11.88 5.81
C PHE A 65 8.63 -11.62 6.75
N ALA A 66 7.73 -12.59 6.93
CA ALA A 66 6.61 -12.50 7.84
C ALA A 66 7.06 -12.30 9.30
N ALA A 67 8.11 -13.00 9.74
CA ALA A 67 8.68 -12.81 11.08
C ALA A 67 9.38 -11.45 11.27
N LEU A 68 9.94 -10.89 10.21
CA LEU A 68 10.62 -9.60 10.25
C LEU A 68 9.66 -8.41 10.13
N ARG A 69 8.43 -8.61 9.65
CA ARG A 69 7.46 -7.55 9.36
C ARG A 69 7.09 -6.68 10.56
N ASP A 70 7.15 -7.23 11.77
CA ASP A 70 6.78 -6.53 12.99
C ASP A 70 7.97 -5.73 13.58
N ARG A 71 9.13 -5.73 12.92
CA ARG A 71 10.31 -4.98 13.36
C ARG A 71 10.19 -3.48 13.04
N PRO A 72 10.79 -2.60 13.88
CA PRO A 72 10.68 -1.15 13.73
C PRO A 72 11.20 -0.61 12.39
N TRP A 73 12.17 -1.29 11.75
CA TRP A 73 12.68 -0.88 10.44
C TRP A 73 11.66 -1.06 9.29
N MET A 74 10.61 -1.85 9.51
CA MET A 74 9.52 -2.11 8.55
C MET A 74 8.35 -1.13 8.72
N GLN A 75 8.34 -0.27 9.74
CA GLN A 75 7.21 0.63 10.05
C GLN A 75 6.80 1.51 8.86
N GLU A 76 7.78 2.12 8.17
CA GLU A 76 7.52 2.95 6.97
C GLU A 76 6.91 2.12 5.82
N VAL A 77 7.39 0.89 5.61
CA VAL A 77 6.86 -0.01 4.58
C VAL A 77 5.46 -0.49 4.94
N GLY A 78 5.24 -0.79 6.22
CA GLY A 78 3.94 -1.13 6.77
C GLY A 78 2.93 0.02 6.62
N TYR A 79 3.34 1.25 6.89
CA TYR A 79 2.54 2.46 6.67
C TYR A 79 2.11 2.58 5.21
N VAL A 80 3.05 2.54 4.26
CA VAL A 80 2.72 2.65 2.83
C VAL A 80 1.82 1.50 2.37
N TRP A 81 2.00 0.30 2.92
CA TRP A 81 1.12 -0.83 2.64
C TRP A 81 -0.30 -0.62 3.17
N GLN A 82 -0.45 -0.14 4.41
CA GLN A 82 -1.75 0.21 4.98
C GLN A 82 -2.42 1.34 4.19
N LEU A 83 -1.68 2.39 3.85
CA LEU A 83 -2.15 3.49 3.00
C LEU A 83 -2.72 2.96 1.68
N LYS A 84 -1.98 2.09 0.98
CA LYS A 84 -2.47 1.44 -0.26
C LYS A 84 -3.74 0.65 -0.03
N GLN A 85 -3.85 -0.08 1.08
CA GLN A 85 -5.04 -0.87 1.39
C GLN A 85 -6.26 0.03 1.66
N HIS A 86 -6.09 1.12 2.43
CA HIS A 86 -7.15 2.10 2.68
C HIS A 86 -7.60 2.79 1.40
N LEU A 87 -6.66 3.25 0.56
CA LEU A 87 -6.97 3.85 -0.74
C LEU A 87 -7.70 2.86 -1.65
N SER A 88 -7.30 1.58 -1.68
CA SER A 88 -7.98 0.55 -2.46
C SER A 88 -9.41 0.28 -1.97
N ARG A 89 -9.65 0.33 -0.65
CA ARG A 89 -11.00 0.21 -0.08
C ARG A 89 -11.89 1.40 -0.46
N ILE A 90 -11.36 2.62 -0.37
CA ILE A 90 -12.08 3.84 -0.78
C ILE A 90 -12.37 3.82 -2.28
N ASN A 91 -11.40 3.35 -3.10
CA ASN A 91 -11.55 3.24 -4.54
C ASN A 91 -12.79 2.42 -4.96
N GLY A 92 -13.12 1.36 -4.21
CA GLY A 92 -14.33 0.56 -4.43
C GLY A 92 -15.65 1.27 -4.11
N HIS A 93 -15.62 2.40 -3.41
CA HIS A 93 -16.80 3.20 -3.05
C HIS A 93 -16.87 4.52 -3.84
N LEU A 94 -15.90 4.79 -4.73
CA LEU A 94 -15.84 6.05 -5.48
C LEU A 94 -17.13 6.40 -6.22
N PRO A 95 -17.84 5.48 -6.91
CA PRO A 95 -19.08 5.84 -7.58
C PRO A 95 -20.13 6.40 -6.61
N ALA A 96 -20.32 5.77 -5.46
CA ALA A 96 -21.25 6.21 -4.43
C ALA A 96 -20.79 7.51 -3.74
N LEU A 97 -19.49 7.65 -3.46
CA LEU A 97 -18.91 8.86 -2.90
C LEU A 97 -19.07 10.07 -3.83
N ARG A 98 -18.84 9.87 -5.14
CA ARG A 98 -19.02 10.91 -6.16
C ARG A 98 -20.47 11.34 -6.31
N GLN A 99 -21.42 10.40 -6.18
CA GLN A 99 -22.84 10.74 -6.17
C GLN A 99 -23.20 11.54 -4.92
N ALA A 100 -22.79 11.08 -3.73
CA ALA A 100 -23.06 11.79 -2.48
C ALA A 100 -22.37 13.16 -2.40
N MET A 101 -21.23 13.32 -3.06
CA MET A 101 -20.58 14.63 -3.24
C MET A 101 -21.48 15.62 -4.00
N GLN A 102 -22.30 15.16 -4.95
CA GLN A 102 -23.23 16.04 -5.66
C GLN A 102 -24.34 16.57 -4.77
N GLU A 103 -24.65 15.86 -3.69
CA GLU A 103 -25.64 16.21 -2.66
C GLU A 103 -25.00 16.97 -1.48
N ASP A 104 -23.76 17.46 -1.64
CA ASP A 104 -23.00 18.18 -0.61
C ASP A 104 -22.84 17.41 0.71
N ASN A 105 -22.82 16.07 0.61
CA ASN A 105 -22.60 15.20 1.74
C ASN A 105 -21.18 15.40 2.30
N ARG A 106 -21.11 15.91 3.55
CA ARG A 106 -19.85 16.23 4.22
C ARG A 106 -18.93 15.03 4.37
N THR A 107 -19.47 13.88 4.77
CA THR A 107 -18.70 12.65 4.93
C THR A 107 -18.11 12.18 3.59
N ALA A 108 -18.86 12.27 2.49
CA ALA A 108 -18.35 11.93 1.17
C ALA A 108 -17.20 12.86 0.76
N LEU A 109 -17.34 14.16 1.02
CA LEU A 109 -16.29 15.16 0.77
C LEU A 109 -15.05 14.93 1.65
N ASP A 110 -15.20 14.49 2.90
CA ASP A 110 -14.08 14.16 3.79
C ASP A 110 -13.30 12.94 3.28
N VAL A 111 -14.02 11.87 2.92
CA VAL A 111 -13.42 10.64 2.39
C VAL A 111 -12.72 10.90 1.04
N LEU A 112 -13.33 11.69 0.15
CA LEU A 112 -12.71 12.05 -1.13
C LEU A 112 -11.48 12.95 -0.94
N ALA A 113 -11.53 13.92 -0.02
CA ALA A 113 -10.37 14.75 0.30
C ALA A 113 -9.20 13.90 0.80
N PHE A 114 -9.45 13.03 1.79
CA PHE A 114 -8.46 12.07 2.29
C PHE A 114 -7.91 11.17 1.17
N TYR A 115 -8.78 10.67 0.28
CA TYR A 115 -8.39 9.81 -0.84
C TYR A 115 -7.40 10.49 -1.78
N HIS A 116 -7.69 11.73 -2.20
CA HIS A 116 -6.78 12.48 -3.08
C HIS A 116 -5.47 12.87 -2.39
N GLN A 117 -5.51 13.22 -1.10
CA GLN A 117 -4.31 13.48 -0.32
C GLN A 117 -3.44 12.23 -0.17
N GLY A 118 -4.03 11.08 0.13
CA GLY A 118 -3.33 9.81 0.22
C GLY A 118 -2.76 9.36 -1.14
N LEU A 119 -3.46 9.60 -2.25
CA LEU A 119 -2.93 9.35 -3.60
C LEU A 119 -1.72 10.23 -3.92
N ALA A 120 -1.76 11.50 -3.55
CA ALA A 120 -0.63 12.41 -3.72
C ALA A 120 0.59 11.93 -2.92
N GLN A 121 0.38 11.59 -1.64
CA GLN A 121 1.43 11.06 -0.79
C GLN A 121 2.01 9.74 -1.34
N LEU A 122 1.14 8.86 -1.86
CA LEU A 122 1.55 7.62 -2.50
C LEU A 122 2.37 7.87 -3.78
N ALA A 123 2.04 8.90 -4.57
CA ALA A 123 2.83 9.28 -5.74
C ALA A 123 4.25 9.69 -5.32
N GLU A 124 4.38 10.51 -4.27
CA GLU A 124 5.67 10.93 -3.72
C GLU A 124 6.51 9.75 -3.22
N PHE A 125 5.93 8.81 -2.48
CA PHE A 125 6.63 7.58 -2.06
C PHE A 125 7.14 6.75 -3.25
N ASN A 126 6.43 6.79 -4.38
CA ASN A 126 6.84 6.13 -5.62
C ASN A 126 7.80 6.98 -6.47
N GLY A 127 8.16 8.20 -6.03
CA GLY A 127 9.01 9.12 -6.78
C GLY A 127 8.33 9.69 -8.04
N ARG A 128 7.00 9.78 -8.04
CA ARG A 128 6.21 10.39 -9.12
C ARG A 128 5.63 11.73 -8.64
N THR A 129 5.38 12.63 -9.57
CA THR A 129 4.60 13.84 -9.29
C THR A 129 3.14 13.45 -9.05
N PRO A 130 2.48 13.95 -7.99
CA PRO A 130 1.03 13.81 -7.82
C PRO A 130 0.28 14.24 -9.09
N SER A 131 -0.72 13.46 -9.50
CA SER A 131 -1.58 13.86 -10.60
C SER A 131 -2.43 15.05 -10.16
N ASP A 132 -2.41 16.12 -10.93
CA ASP A 132 -3.38 17.20 -10.80
C ASP A 132 -4.68 16.75 -11.50
N ASP A 133 -5.57 16.14 -10.72
CA ASP A 133 -6.86 15.65 -11.20
C ASP A 133 -7.94 16.72 -10.96
N GLY A 134 -8.75 17.00 -11.98
CA GLY A 134 -9.90 17.90 -11.87
C GLY A 134 -10.90 17.48 -10.79
N GLU A 135 -10.94 16.19 -10.42
CA GLU A 135 -11.73 15.73 -9.26
C GLU A 135 -11.23 16.32 -7.93
N ARG A 136 -9.92 16.36 -7.72
CA ARG A 136 -9.32 16.94 -6.51
C ARG A 136 -9.70 18.42 -6.38
N GLN A 137 -9.61 19.16 -7.48
CA GLN A 137 -9.97 20.57 -7.51
C GLN A 137 -11.46 20.79 -7.19
N ARG A 138 -12.36 19.97 -7.76
CA ARG A 138 -13.79 20.01 -7.44
C ARG A 138 -14.07 19.74 -5.96
N VAL A 139 -13.36 18.80 -5.34
CA VAL A 139 -13.50 18.51 -3.91
C VAL A 139 -13.07 19.72 -3.08
N ILE A 140 -11.96 20.37 -3.42
CA ILE A 140 -11.47 21.58 -2.73
C ILE A 140 -12.50 22.71 -2.83
N GLU A 141 -12.97 23.04 -4.04
CA GLU A 141 -13.94 24.10 -4.28
C GLU A 141 -15.24 23.89 -3.50
N ARG A 142 -15.74 22.66 -3.46
CA ARG A 142 -16.98 22.32 -2.73
C ARG A 142 -16.80 22.41 -1.22
N ARG A 143 -15.63 22.03 -0.72
CA ARG A 143 -15.30 22.18 0.71
C ARG A 143 -15.19 23.63 1.12
N GLU A 144 -14.55 24.47 0.30
CA GLU A 144 -14.49 25.92 0.52
C GLU A 144 -15.88 26.55 0.53
N ALA A 145 -16.75 26.18 -0.42
CA ALA A 145 -18.13 26.65 -0.47
C ALA A 145 -18.95 26.29 0.79
N LEU A 146 -18.60 25.18 1.45
CA LEU A 146 -19.24 24.71 2.69
C LEU A 146 -18.48 25.14 3.97
N ALA A 147 -17.44 25.97 3.84
CA ALA A 147 -16.54 26.38 4.91
C ALA A 147 -15.90 25.19 5.69
N LEU A 148 -15.63 24.09 4.99
CA LEU A 148 -14.95 22.91 5.52
C LEU A 148 -13.42 23.04 5.38
N PRO A 149 -12.63 22.43 6.28
CA PRO A 149 -11.18 22.39 6.15
C PRO A 149 -10.75 21.74 4.83
N VAL A 150 -9.84 22.37 4.08
CA VAL A 150 -9.37 21.86 2.78
C VAL A 150 -8.63 20.53 2.93
N GLN A 151 -7.96 20.32 4.06
CA GLN A 151 -7.18 19.12 4.33
C GLN A 151 -7.88 18.20 5.32
N VAL A 152 -7.81 16.88 5.06
CA VAL A 152 -8.41 15.84 5.89
C VAL A 152 -7.37 14.76 6.13
N GLU A 153 -6.67 14.88 7.25
CA GLU A 153 -5.57 13.98 7.59
C GLU A 153 -6.05 12.62 8.15
N GLN A 154 -7.30 12.55 8.61
CA GLN A 154 -7.87 11.39 9.29
C GLN A 154 -9.01 10.80 8.48
N PHE A 155 -9.07 9.46 8.44
CA PHE A 155 -10.13 8.71 7.80
C PHE A 155 -10.59 7.57 8.70
N ASP A 156 -11.88 7.53 9.03
CA ASP A 156 -12.46 6.33 9.63
C ASP A 156 -13.01 5.42 8.53
N THR A 157 -12.52 4.19 8.51
CA THR A 157 -13.11 3.10 7.74
C THR A 157 -14.63 2.93 7.93
N GLN A 158 -15.18 3.35 9.07
CA GLN A 158 -16.62 3.27 9.34
C GLN A 158 -17.45 4.21 8.46
N ASP A 159 -16.86 5.31 8.01
CA ASP A 159 -17.52 6.29 7.13
C ASP A 159 -17.93 5.66 5.80
N LEU A 160 -17.23 4.59 5.38
CA LEU A 160 -17.57 3.84 4.18
C LEU A 160 -18.85 3.00 4.31
N HIS A 161 -19.31 2.66 5.52
CA HIS A 161 -20.53 1.85 5.69
C HIS A 161 -21.79 2.57 5.20
N ALA A 162 -21.77 3.91 5.16
CA ALA A 162 -22.86 4.71 4.64
C ALA A 162 -22.95 4.66 3.10
N PHE A 163 -21.91 4.19 2.41
CA PHE A 163 -21.81 4.19 0.95
C PHE A 163 -21.81 2.75 0.42
N LYS A 164 -22.58 2.50 -0.65
CA LYS A 164 -22.55 1.19 -1.31
C LYS A 164 -21.26 1.02 -2.11
N ARG A 165 -20.69 -0.17 -2.03
CA ARG A 165 -19.58 -0.57 -2.90
C ARG A 165 -20.11 -0.69 -4.34
N GLY A 166 -19.41 -0.05 -5.28
CA GLY A 166 -19.69 -0.08 -6.71
C GLY A 166 -19.01 -1.24 -7.43
#